data_AF-A0A445KEG0-F1
#
_entry.id   AF-A0A445KEG0-F1
#
_cell.length_a   1.000
_cell.length_b   1.000
_cell.length_c   1.000
_cell.angle_alpha   90.00
_cell.angle_beta   90.00
_cell.angle_gamma   90.00
#
_symmetry.space_group_name_H-M   'P 1'
#
loop_
_entity.id
_entity.type
_entity.pdbx_description
1 polymer ?
#
loop_
_entity_poly.entity_id
_entity_poly.type
_entity_poly.pdbx_seq_one_letter_code
_entity_poly.pdbx_strand_id
1 'polypeptide(L)'
;MTIFTLILAIANLLLFLSKASSIDTLTLSQSLPDGTTLVSKDETFELGFFSLRNSTNRYLGIWFKNIPVKTVVWVANRDYPLKDNSTKLIITNDGNLVLLTKNNKVQWSTNTTTKASRPILQLLNTGNLVLRNDNEDNKNNNKSSNNNNEDRFLWQSFDYPSDTLLPGMKLGWYRKTGLNRRVIAWKNWDDPSPGNFSWGITFDSNPEMVLWKGSFKYHRSGPWNGIRFSGAFGGSNRLSTHPLFVYKLINNDDEVYYSYSLTNKSVISIVVMNQTLLRRQRNIWIPENGTWRLFQTAPRDICDTYNPCGSYANCMVDSSPVCQCLEGFKPKSLDTMEQGCVRSEPWSCKVEGRDGFRKFVGLKFPDTTHSWINKSMTLEECKVKCWENCSCTAYANLDIRGAGSGCSIWFGDLIDLKVVSQSGQYLYIRMADSQTDAKDAHKKKELLLIGTIVPPIVLVILLAIFYSYKRKRKYEEENVSVVKKDEAGGQEHSMELPLFDLATLVNATNNFSTDNKLGQGGFGPVYKVN
;
A
#
# COMPACT_ATOMS: atom_id res chain seq x y z
N MET A 1 16.58 -37.78 -52.79
CA MET A 1 16.22 -36.59 -51.98
C MET A 1 14.97 -36.79 -51.13
N THR A 2 13.93 -37.45 -51.62
CA THR A 2 12.62 -37.61 -50.94
C THR A 2 12.63 -38.43 -49.64
N ILE A 3 13.47 -39.47 -49.56
CA ILE A 3 13.58 -40.30 -48.34
C ILE A 3 14.29 -39.54 -47.21
N PHE A 4 15.33 -38.78 -47.53
CA PHE A 4 16.09 -38.00 -46.55
C PHE A 4 15.23 -36.87 -45.95
N THR A 5 14.42 -36.20 -46.78
CA THR A 5 13.46 -35.18 -46.31
C THR A 5 12.36 -35.77 -45.43
N LEU A 6 11.90 -36.99 -45.72
CA LEU A 6 10.89 -37.68 -44.90
C LEU A 6 11.45 -38.07 -43.53
N ILE A 7 12.68 -38.60 -43.49
CA ILE A 7 13.37 -38.95 -42.23
C ILE A 7 13.59 -37.69 -41.38
N LEU A 8 14.00 -36.58 -41.99
CA LEU A 8 14.19 -35.31 -41.28
C LEU A 8 12.86 -34.73 -40.76
N ALA A 9 11.77 -34.87 -41.53
CA ALA A 9 10.44 -34.46 -41.10
C ALA A 9 9.92 -35.33 -39.93
N ILE A 10 10.13 -36.65 -39.98
CA ILE A 10 9.77 -37.57 -38.88
C ILE A 10 10.63 -37.31 -37.65
N ALA A 11 11.94 -37.07 -37.80
CA ALA A 11 12.81 -36.73 -36.69
C ALA A 11 12.39 -35.41 -36.02
N ASN A 12 12.06 -34.38 -36.81
CA ASN A 12 11.51 -33.13 -36.28
C ASN A 12 10.14 -33.35 -35.63
N LEU A 13 9.25 -34.16 -36.23
CA LEU A 13 7.94 -34.47 -35.65
C LEU A 13 8.06 -35.26 -34.33
N LEU A 14 8.98 -36.21 -34.25
CA LEU A 14 9.32 -36.95 -33.03
C LEU A 14 9.95 -36.03 -31.98
N LEU A 15 10.78 -35.07 -32.37
CA LEU A 15 11.31 -34.03 -31.48
C LEU A 15 10.18 -33.10 -30.99
N PHE A 16 9.22 -32.74 -31.83
CA PHE A 16 8.03 -31.95 -31.46
C PHE A 16 7.05 -32.74 -30.56
N LEU A 17 6.91 -34.06 -30.78
CA LEU A 17 6.13 -34.99 -29.95
C LEU A 17 6.85 -35.35 -28.64
N SER A 18 8.17 -35.18 -28.57
CA SER A 18 8.99 -35.44 -27.38
C SER A 18 8.99 -34.29 -26.36
N LYS A 19 8.05 -33.34 -26.44
CA LYS A 19 7.77 -32.45 -25.31
C LYS A 19 7.31 -33.31 -24.14
N ALA A 20 8.25 -33.70 -23.29
CA ALA A 20 7.99 -34.40 -22.05
C ALA A 20 6.89 -33.65 -21.31
N SER A 21 5.79 -34.33 -21.02
CA SER A 21 4.73 -33.77 -20.21
C SER A 21 5.36 -33.28 -18.91
N SER A 22 5.26 -31.98 -18.64
CA SER A 22 5.72 -31.39 -17.40
C SER A 22 5.06 -32.12 -16.23
N ILE A 23 5.86 -32.74 -15.37
CA ILE A 23 5.37 -33.43 -14.18
C ILE A 23 5.27 -32.38 -13.07
N ASP A 24 4.05 -32.04 -12.68
CA ASP A 24 3.77 -31.10 -11.57
C ASP A 24 3.53 -31.82 -10.24
N THR A 25 3.45 -33.16 -10.26
CA THR A 25 3.15 -34.00 -9.10
C THR A 25 4.17 -35.12 -8.88
N LEU A 26 4.43 -35.45 -7.62
CA LEU A 26 5.20 -36.62 -7.21
C LEU A 26 4.33 -37.49 -6.29
N THR A 27 4.26 -38.78 -6.58
CA THR A 27 3.52 -39.76 -5.75
C THR A 27 4.46 -40.56 -4.85
N LEU A 28 3.90 -41.34 -3.93
CA LEU A 28 4.64 -42.13 -2.93
C LEU A 28 5.67 -43.10 -3.53
N SER A 29 5.40 -43.66 -4.72
CA SER A 29 6.30 -44.62 -5.38
C SER A 29 7.43 -43.95 -6.17
N GLN A 30 7.40 -42.62 -6.27
CA GLN A 30 8.33 -41.83 -7.07
C GLN A 30 9.35 -41.11 -6.18
N SER A 31 10.46 -40.76 -6.80
CA SER A 31 11.47 -39.90 -6.19
C SER A 31 11.91 -38.84 -7.19
N LEU A 32 12.27 -37.66 -6.72
CA LEU A 32 12.94 -36.64 -7.51
C LEU A 32 14.44 -36.66 -7.16
N PRO A 33 15.28 -37.39 -7.91
CA PRO A 33 16.73 -37.35 -7.73
C PRO A 33 17.33 -36.02 -8.18
N ASP A 34 18.56 -35.76 -7.78
CA ASP A 34 19.34 -34.67 -8.35
C ASP A 34 19.49 -34.84 -9.88
N GLY A 35 19.30 -33.74 -10.62
CA GLY A 35 19.30 -33.70 -12.08
C GLY A 35 17.92 -33.76 -12.73
N THR A 36 16.86 -34.06 -11.97
CA THR A 36 15.47 -33.96 -12.45
C THR A 36 14.72 -32.85 -11.73
N THR A 37 13.62 -32.39 -12.33
CA THR A 37 12.83 -31.27 -11.81
C THR A 37 11.34 -31.56 -11.85
N LEU A 38 10.61 -30.85 -10.98
CA LEU A 38 9.15 -30.82 -10.92
C LEU A 38 8.71 -29.44 -11.36
N VAL A 39 7.78 -29.33 -12.30
CA VAL A 39 7.45 -28.06 -12.95
C VAL A 39 5.95 -27.78 -12.83
N SER A 40 5.57 -26.56 -12.46
CA SER A 40 4.16 -26.17 -12.33
C SER A 40 3.43 -26.33 -13.67
N LYS A 41 2.11 -26.53 -13.63
CA LYS A 41 1.32 -26.83 -14.85
C LYS A 41 1.40 -25.74 -15.92
N ASP A 42 1.54 -24.49 -15.51
CA ASP A 42 1.70 -23.34 -16.39
C ASP A 42 3.16 -23.03 -16.75
N GLU A 43 4.09 -23.88 -16.32
CA GLU A 43 5.52 -23.73 -16.52
C GLU A 43 6.11 -22.42 -15.96
N THR A 44 5.43 -21.77 -15.00
CA THR A 44 5.95 -20.57 -14.33
C THR A 44 7.06 -20.92 -13.34
N PHE A 45 6.89 -21.99 -12.57
CA PHE A 45 7.80 -22.38 -11.50
C PHE A 45 8.40 -23.77 -11.73
N GLU A 46 9.62 -23.95 -11.27
CA GLU A 46 10.34 -25.21 -11.31
C GLU A 46 11.00 -25.46 -9.94
N LEU A 47 10.86 -26.69 -9.45
CA LEU A 47 11.50 -27.22 -8.25
C LEU A 47 12.60 -28.19 -8.68
N GLY A 48 13.77 -28.06 -8.06
CA GLY A 48 14.83 -29.06 -8.23
C GLY A 48 16.08 -28.75 -7.41
N PHE A 49 17.10 -29.57 -7.63
CA PHE A 49 18.40 -29.38 -6.99
C PHE A 49 19.24 -28.34 -7.71
N PHE A 50 19.97 -27.53 -6.95
CA PHE A 50 20.86 -26.50 -7.50
C PHE A 50 22.08 -26.25 -6.61
N SER A 51 23.09 -25.65 -7.22
CA SER A 51 24.24 -25.06 -6.54
C SER A 51 24.28 -23.56 -6.84
N LEU A 52 24.85 -22.80 -5.91
CA LEU A 52 25.21 -21.39 -6.14
C LEU A 52 26.59 -21.31 -6.78
N ARG A 53 26.88 -20.21 -7.47
CA ARG A 53 28.00 -20.07 -8.41
C ARG A 53 29.37 -20.45 -7.82
N ASN A 54 29.59 -20.12 -6.55
CA ASN A 54 30.88 -20.29 -5.87
C ASN A 54 30.90 -21.45 -4.86
N SER A 55 29.95 -22.40 -4.93
CA SER A 55 29.82 -23.47 -3.94
C SER A 55 29.47 -24.82 -4.56
N THR A 56 30.09 -25.88 -4.04
CA THR A 56 29.71 -27.28 -4.32
C THR A 56 28.52 -27.75 -3.48
N ASN A 57 28.07 -26.93 -2.53
CA ASN A 57 26.86 -27.23 -1.76
C ASN A 57 25.65 -27.39 -2.69
N ARG A 58 24.80 -28.37 -2.37
CA ARG A 58 23.56 -28.66 -3.08
C ARG A 58 22.36 -28.29 -2.21
N TYR A 59 21.36 -27.69 -2.85
CA TYR A 59 20.11 -27.26 -2.21
C TYR A 59 18.93 -27.68 -3.07
N LEU A 60 17.82 -28.07 -2.43
CA LEU A 60 16.52 -28.17 -3.09
C LEU A 60 15.83 -26.81 -3.01
N GLY A 61 15.38 -26.28 -4.15
CA GLY A 61 14.68 -24.99 -4.17
C GLY A 61 13.75 -24.82 -5.37
N ILE A 62 12.99 -23.74 -5.32
CA ILE A 62 12.02 -23.34 -6.35
C ILE A 62 12.52 -22.06 -7.02
N TRP A 63 12.45 -21.98 -8.34
CA TRP A 63 12.77 -20.79 -9.13
C TRP A 63 11.74 -20.57 -10.24
N PHE A 64 11.77 -19.38 -10.84
CA PHE A 64 11.02 -19.11 -12.07
C PHE A 64 11.65 -19.86 -13.25
N LYS A 65 10.87 -20.70 -13.93
CA LYS A 65 11.32 -21.44 -15.12
C LYS A 65 11.34 -20.57 -16.37
N ASN A 66 10.36 -19.66 -16.48
CA ASN A 66 10.18 -18.76 -17.61
C ASN A 66 11.08 -17.50 -17.57
N ILE A 67 11.96 -17.38 -16.57
CA ILE A 67 12.90 -16.28 -16.44
C ILE A 67 14.33 -16.79 -16.71
N PRO A 68 15.07 -16.25 -17.71
CA PRO A 68 16.40 -16.73 -18.06
C PRO A 68 17.43 -16.64 -16.93
N VAL A 69 17.30 -15.62 -16.08
CA VAL A 69 18.16 -15.44 -14.91
C VAL A 69 17.61 -16.28 -13.77
N LYS A 70 18.36 -17.31 -13.34
CA LYS A 70 17.94 -18.22 -12.27
C LYS A 70 17.62 -17.45 -10.98
N THR A 71 16.33 -17.27 -10.73
CA THR A 71 15.80 -16.50 -9.60
C THR A 71 15.15 -17.46 -8.62
N VAL A 72 15.90 -17.87 -7.61
CA VAL A 72 15.42 -18.79 -6.55
C VAL A 72 14.53 -18.02 -5.59
N VAL A 73 13.34 -18.54 -5.30
CA VAL A 73 12.32 -17.91 -4.46
C VAL A 73 12.03 -18.69 -3.18
N TRP A 74 12.49 -19.94 -3.10
CA TRP A 74 12.35 -20.80 -1.93
C TRP A 74 13.45 -21.87 -1.89
N VAL A 75 13.93 -22.21 -0.69
CA VAL A 75 14.97 -23.21 -0.45
C VAL A 75 14.59 -24.07 0.76
N ALA A 76 14.56 -25.39 0.58
CA ALA A 76 14.17 -26.34 1.64
C ALA A 76 15.24 -26.46 2.73
N ASN A 77 16.44 -26.89 2.35
CA ASN A 77 17.54 -27.25 3.24
C ASN A 77 18.57 -26.12 3.37
N ARG A 78 18.09 -24.88 3.55
CA ARG A 78 18.96 -23.69 3.58
C ARG A 78 19.95 -23.69 4.75
N ASP A 79 19.59 -24.27 5.89
CA ASP A 79 20.47 -24.39 7.07
C ASP A 79 21.55 -25.47 6.91
N TYR A 80 21.21 -26.55 6.20
CA TYR A 80 22.04 -27.75 6.08
C TYR A 80 22.22 -28.12 4.60
N PRO A 81 23.23 -27.53 3.93
CA PRO A 81 23.54 -27.88 2.54
C PRO A 81 23.96 -29.34 2.40
N LEU A 82 23.54 -29.95 1.29
CA LEU A 82 23.99 -31.27 0.88
C LEU A 82 25.40 -31.16 0.25
N LYS A 83 26.20 -32.23 0.36
CA LYS A 83 27.61 -32.25 -0.09
C LYS A 83 27.85 -33.00 -1.40
N ASP A 84 26.84 -33.70 -1.89
CA ASP A 84 26.90 -34.50 -3.11
C ASP A 84 25.54 -34.48 -3.82
N ASN A 85 25.52 -35.06 -5.03
CA ASN A 85 24.35 -35.16 -5.88
C ASN A 85 23.63 -36.52 -5.71
N SER A 86 23.90 -37.25 -4.62
CA SER A 86 23.31 -38.58 -4.38
C SER A 86 21.95 -38.52 -3.68
N THR A 87 21.53 -37.32 -3.28
CA THR A 87 20.31 -37.08 -2.53
C THR A 87 19.10 -37.05 -3.46
N LYS A 88 17.98 -37.58 -2.97
CA LYS A 88 16.68 -37.54 -3.65
C LYS A 88 15.60 -37.05 -2.70
N LEU A 89 14.62 -36.35 -3.27
CA LEU A 89 13.39 -35.98 -2.58
C LEU A 89 12.37 -37.11 -2.72
N ILE A 90 11.81 -37.58 -1.61
CA ILE A 90 10.78 -38.62 -1.58
C ILE A 90 9.64 -38.25 -0.62
N ILE A 91 8.50 -38.90 -0.81
CA ILE A 91 7.41 -38.91 0.15
C ILE A 91 7.52 -40.20 0.96
N THR A 92 7.38 -40.12 2.28
CA THR A 92 7.37 -41.29 3.16
C THR A 92 5.95 -41.82 3.40
N ASN A 93 5.83 -43.07 3.82
CA ASN A 93 4.52 -43.73 4.03
C ASN A 93 3.65 -43.05 5.11
N ASP A 94 4.27 -42.33 6.04
CA ASP A 94 3.61 -41.52 7.06
C ASP A 94 3.17 -40.14 6.55
N GLY A 95 3.45 -39.81 5.29
CA GLY A 95 3.02 -38.57 4.65
C GLY A 95 3.96 -37.39 4.92
N ASN A 96 5.25 -37.64 5.16
CA ASN A 96 6.28 -36.60 5.24
C ASN A 96 7.03 -36.46 3.90
N LEU A 97 7.52 -35.26 3.61
CA LEU A 97 8.44 -35.00 2.52
C LEU A 97 9.86 -34.97 3.07
N VAL A 98 10.79 -35.75 2.49
CA VAL A 98 12.16 -35.90 3.01
C VAL A 98 13.23 -35.84 1.93
N LEU A 99 14.38 -35.26 2.27
CA LEU A 99 15.62 -35.35 1.51
C LEU A 99 16.44 -36.54 2.03
N LEU A 100 16.54 -37.59 1.22
CA LEU A 100 17.19 -38.84 1.57
C LEU A 100 18.49 -39.01 0.77
N THR A 101 19.60 -39.20 1.48
CA THR A 101 20.91 -39.51 0.87
C THR A 101 20.98 -40.97 0.42
N LYS A 102 22.00 -41.34 -0.36
CA LYS A 102 22.24 -42.73 -0.79
C LYS A 102 22.38 -43.73 0.38
N ASN A 103 22.85 -43.27 1.55
CA ASN A 103 22.99 -44.10 2.75
C ASN A 103 21.72 -44.11 3.63
N ASN A 104 20.57 -43.72 3.08
CA ASN A 104 19.29 -43.62 3.78
C ASN A 104 19.30 -42.67 5.00
N LYS A 105 20.25 -41.73 5.06
CA LYS A 105 20.25 -40.66 6.06
C LYS A 105 19.32 -39.53 5.59
N VAL A 106 18.38 -39.16 6.46
CA VAL A 106 17.50 -37.99 6.27
C VAL A 106 18.27 -36.72 6.58
N GLN A 107 18.27 -35.77 5.65
CA GLN A 107 18.97 -34.48 5.78
C GLN A 107 18.01 -33.32 6.04
N TRP A 108 16.77 -33.46 5.60
CA TRP A 108 15.70 -32.50 5.80
C TRP A 108 14.38 -33.24 5.72
N SER A 109 13.40 -32.83 6.53
CA SER A 109 12.06 -33.37 6.47
C SER A 109 11.04 -32.29 6.81
N THR A 110 9.82 -32.46 6.31
CA THR A 110 8.65 -31.80 6.89
C THR A 110 8.34 -32.39 8.26
N ASN A 111 7.50 -31.70 9.03
CA ASN A 111 6.95 -32.20 10.29
C ASN A 111 5.42 -32.29 10.17
N THR A 112 4.93 -33.19 9.33
CA THR A 112 3.50 -33.42 9.15
C THR A 112 3.00 -34.33 10.27
N THR A 113 1.98 -33.90 11.01
CA THR A 113 1.41 -34.65 12.13
C THR A 113 0.30 -35.61 11.72
N THR A 114 -0.31 -35.41 10.56
CA THR A 114 -1.46 -36.18 10.05
C THR A 114 -1.01 -37.25 9.07
N LYS A 115 -1.32 -38.52 9.36
CA LYS A 115 -1.07 -39.61 8.41
C LYS A 115 -1.93 -39.46 7.16
N ALA A 116 -1.30 -39.55 6.00
CA ALA A 116 -1.96 -39.48 4.70
C ALA A 116 -2.18 -40.88 4.11
N SER A 117 -3.36 -41.15 3.57
CA SER A 117 -3.64 -42.43 2.91
C SER A 117 -3.01 -42.52 1.52
N ARG A 118 -3.06 -41.43 0.74
CA ARG A 118 -2.53 -41.31 -0.63
C ARG A 118 -1.86 -39.94 -0.80
N PRO A 119 -0.70 -39.70 -0.18
CA PRO A 119 -0.03 -38.40 -0.26
C PRO A 119 0.48 -38.14 -1.68
N ILE A 120 0.25 -36.91 -2.15
CA ILE A 120 0.78 -36.36 -3.39
C ILE A 120 1.46 -35.03 -3.07
N LEU A 121 2.71 -34.90 -3.51
CA LEU A 121 3.40 -33.62 -3.56
C LEU A 121 3.05 -32.94 -4.89
N GLN A 122 2.73 -31.66 -4.85
CA GLN A 122 2.38 -30.89 -6.05
C GLN A 122 3.01 -29.50 -6.02
N LEU A 123 3.62 -29.08 -7.13
CA LEU A 123 4.04 -27.70 -7.34
C LEU A 123 2.91 -26.91 -8.03
N LEU A 124 2.28 -26.00 -7.30
CA LEU A 124 1.20 -25.17 -7.84
C LEU A 124 1.74 -24.03 -8.72
N ASN A 125 0.89 -23.50 -9.60
CA ASN A 125 1.19 -22.35 -10.46
C ASN A 125 1.50 -21.06 -9.67
N THR A 126 1.17 -21.02 -8.37
CA THR A 126 1.55 -19.92 -7.47
C THR A 126 3.00 -20.01 -6.98
N GLY A 127 3.68 -21.13 -7.24
CA GLY A 127 4.99 -21.46 -6.67
C GLY A 127 4.88 -22.15 -5.31
N ASN A 128 3.66 -22.39 -4.80
CA ASN A 128 3.48 -23.12 -3.55
C ASN A 128 3.66 -24.63 -3.80
N LEU A 129 4.69 -25.21 -3.21
CA LEU A 129 4.86 -26.66 -3.10
C LEU A 129 3.99 -27.18 -1.95
N VAL A 130 3.03 -28.05 -2.24
CA VAL A 130 2.06 -28.55 -1.28
C VAL A 130 2.10 -30.07 -1.19
N LEU A 131 1.93 -30.58 0.03
CA LEU A 131 1.66 -31.98 0.29
C LEU A 131 0.19 -32.13 0.66
N ARG A 132 -0.53 -32.95 -0.10
CA ARG A 132 -1.98 -33.13 0.05
C ARG A 132 -2.37 -34.59 -0.11
N ASN A 133 -3.55 -34.95 0.37
CA ASN A 133 -4.13 -36.26 0.10
C ASN A 133 -4.81 -36.27 -1.27
N ASP A 134 -4.68 -37.38 -2.00
CA ASP A 134 -5.37 -37.61 -3.27
C ASP A 134 -6.80 -38.12 -3.01
N ASN A 135 -7.69 -37.22 -2.61
CA ASN A 135 -9.11 -37.56 -2.46
C ASN A 135 -9.82 -37.38 -3.80
N GLU A 136 -10.40 -38.47 -4.33
CA GLU A 136 -11.14 -38.49 -5.60
C GLU A 136 -12.38 -37.56 -5.59
N ASP A 137 -12.92 -37.24 -4.42
CA ASP A 137 -14.07 -36.33 -4.24
C ASP A 137 -13.83 -34.87 -4.68
N ASN A 138 -12.56 -34.48 -4.92
CA ASN A 138 -12.22 -33.16 -5.46
C ASN A 138 -12.42 -33.04 -6.98
N LYS A 139 -12.62 -34.15 -7.71
CA LYS A 139 -12.91 -34.09 -9.16
C LYS A 139 -14.38 -33.78 -9.47
N ASN A 140 -15.29 -34.03 -8.53
CA ASN A 140 -16.73 -33.92 -8.77
C ASN A 140 -17.42 -32.70 -8.14
N ASN A 141 -16.69 -31.86 -7.40
CA ASN A 141 -17.28 -30.68 -6.78
C ASN A 141 -16.89 -29.40 -7.53
N ASN A 142 -17.71 -29.05 -8.53
CA ASN A 142 -17.96 -27.67 -8.98
C ASN A 142 -18.62 -26.86 -7.84
N LYS A 143 -18.07 -26.90 -6.63
CA LYS A 143 -18.58 -26.19 -5.46
C LYS A 143 -17.63 -25.05 -5.14
N SER A 144 -17.91 -23.94 -5.81
CA SER A 144 -17.57 -22.56 -5.44
C SER A 144 -16.13 -22.31 -4.98
N SER A 145 -15.38 -21.64 -5.86
CA SER A 145 -14.01 -21.13 -5.70
C SER A 145 -13.83 -20.06 -4.58
N ASN A 146 -14.63 -20.10 -3.51
CA ASN A 146 -14.68 -19.05 -2.48
C ASN A 146 -14.55 -19.54 -1.01
N ASN A 147 -14.24 -20.82 -0.74
CA ASN A 147 -13.82 -21.25 0.60
C ASN A 147 -12.40 -21.86 0.54
N ASN A 148 -11.55 -21.41 1.46
CA ASN A 148 -10.11 -21.66 1.54
C ASN A 148 -9.69 -23.13 1.28
N ASN A 149 -9.11 -23.41 0.11
CA ASN A 149 -8.46 -24.69 -0.18
C ASN A 149 -7.21 -24.95 0.69
N GLU A 150 -6.74 -23.96 1.46
CA GLU A 150 -5.59 -24.07 2.36
C GLU A 150 -5.83 -25.02 3.54
N ASP A 151 -7.08 -25.19 3.99
CA ASP A 151 -7.43 -26.07 5.13
C ASP A 151 -7.28 -27.57 4.84
N ARG A 152 -6.85 -27.93 3.62
CA ARG A 152 -6.72 -29.33 3.15
C ARG A 152 -5.28 -29.77 2.91
N PHE A 153 -4.29 -28.88 3.06
CA PHE A 153 -2.89 -29.24 2.88
C PHE A 153 -2.33 -29.84 4.17
N LEU A 154 -1.59 -30.95 4.04
CA LEU A 154 -0.84 -31.56 5.14
C LEU A 154 0.40 -30.73 5.47
N TRP A 155 0.99 -30.13 4.42
CA TRP A 155 2.12 -29.22 4.51
C TRP A 155 2.16 -28.32 3.27
N GLN A 156 2.69 -27.11 3.41
CA GLN A 156 2.93 -26.21 2.28
C GLN A 156 4.18 -25.35 2.48
N SER A 157 4.92 -25.11 1.39
CA SER A 157 6.11 -24.26 1.38
C SER A 157 5.82 -22.81 1.76
N PHE A 158 4.62 -22.30 1.48
CA PHE A 158 4.21 -20.93 1.81
C PHE A 158 4.14 -20.66 3.31
N ASP A 159 4.06 -21.70 4.15
CA ASP A 159 4.16 -21.57 5.61
C ASP A 159 5.61 -21.43 6.10
N TYR A 160 6.59 -21.75 5.25
CA TYR A 160 8.02 -21.75 5.55
C TYR A 160 8.79 -20.93 4.49
N PRO A 161 8.52 -19.63 4.37
CA PRO A 161 9.22 -18.75 3.42
C PRO A 161 10.74 -18.73 3.62
N SER A 162 11.48 -18.49 2.52
CA SER A 162 12.93 -18.26 2.56
C SER A 162 13.24 -16.76 2.72
N ASP A 163 13.84 -16.13 1.72
CA ASP A 163 14.16 -14.69 1.67
C ASP A 163 13.21 -13.90 0.75
N THR A 164 12.25 -14.58 0.13
CA THR A 164 11.33 -14.02 -0.84
C THR A 164 9.87 -14.18 -0.41
N LEU A 165 9.07 -13.13 -0.57
CA LEU A 165 7.60 -13.16 -0.53
C LEU A 165 7.07 -13.06 -1.97
N LEU A 166 6.35 -14.09 -2.40
CA LEU A 166 5.61 -14.15 -3.67
C LEU A 166 4.19 -13.59 -3.51
N PRO A 167 3.53 -13.22 -4.63
CA PRO A 167 2.12 -12.85 -4.60
C PRO A 167 1.25 -13.98 -4.01
N GLY A 168 0.30 -13.62 -3.16
CA GLY A 168 -0.62 -14.55 -2.50
C GLY A 168 -0.06 -15.23 -1.24
N MET A 169 1.24 -15.15 -0.95
CA MET A 169 1.80 -15.65 0.30
C MET A 169 1.25 -14.86 1.50
N LYS A 170 1.11 -15.55 2.64
CA LYS A 170 0.74 -14.94 3.92
C LYS A 170 2.00 -14.65 4.73
N LEU A 171 2.20 -13.40 5.13
CA LEU A 171 3.27 -12.97 6.03
C LEU A 171 2.67 -12.60 7.38
N GLY A 172 2.85 -13.45 8.38
CA GLY A 172 2.33 -13.23 9.72
C GLY A 172 1.97 -14.50 10.47
N TRP A 173 1.08 -14.37 11.45
CA TRP A 173 0.82 -15.39 12.46
C TRP A 173 -0.47 -16.15 12.20
N TYR A 174 -0.40 -17.46 12.39
CA TYR A 174 -1.57 -18.25 12.73
C TYR A 174 -1.65 -18.36 14.26
N ARG A 175 -2.68 -17.76 14.86
CA ARG A 175 -2.75 -17.53 16.31
C ARG A 175 -2.85 -18.84 17.09
N LYS A 176 -3.59 -19.83 16.58
CA LYS A 176 -3.84 -21.10 17.28
C LYS A 176 -2.60 -21.98 17.43
N THR A 177 -1.75 -22.07 16.40
CA THR A 177 -0.53 -22.91 16.44
C THR A 177 0.72 -22.11 16.81
N GLY A 178 0.65 -20.78 16.80
CA GLY A 178 1.82 -19.92 16.95
C GLY A 178 2.73 -19.88 15.72
N LEU A 179 2.33 -20.47 14.60
CA LEU A 179 3.10 -20.45 13.36
C LEU A 179 3.29 -19.01 12.89
N ASN A 180 4.55 -18.59 12.76
CA ASN A 180 4.96 -17.24 12.40
C ASN A 180 5.69 -17.24 11.07
N ARG A 181 4.99 -16.86 10.01
CA ARG A 181 5.55 -16.75 8.67
C ARG A 181 6.33 -15.44 8.58
N ARG A 182 7.66 -15.54 8.49
CA ARG A 182 8.57 -14.40 8.31
C ARG A 182 9.54 -14.67 7.19
N VAL A 183 9.84 -13.64 6.41
CA VAL A 183 10.89 -13.74 5.39
C VAL A 183 12.23 -13.42 6.03
N ILE A 184 13.21 -14.30 5.86
CA ILE A 184 14.54 -14.16 6.44
C ILE A 184 15.55 -14.11 5.30
N ALA A 185 16.28 -12.99 5.21
CA ALA A 185 17.30 -12.77 4.21
C ALA A 185 18.29 -13.94 4.15
N TRP A 186 18.81 -14.21 2.96
CA TRP A 186 20.02 -15.02 2.83
C TRP A 186 21.20 -14.32 3.54
N LYS A 187 22.16 -15.11 4.01
CA LYS A 187 23.34 -14.58 4.69
C LYS A 187 24.14 -13.66 3.79
N ASN A 188 24.25 -14.01 2.51
CA ASN A 188 24.78 -13.20 1.41
C ASN A 188 24.33 -13.79 0.05
N TRP A 189 24.85 -13.25 -1.06
CA TRP A 189 24.48 -13.67 -2.42
C TRP A 189 24.84 -15.12 -2.79
N ASP A 190 25.83 -15.71 -2.12
CA ASP A 190 26.36 -17.05 -2.39
C ASP A 190 26.02 -18.07 -1.28
N ASP A 191 25.31 -17.66 -0.23
CA ASP A 191 24.97 -18.50 0.93
C ASP A 191 23.49 -18.29 1.32
N PRO A 192 22.59 -19.27 1.03
CA PRO A 192 21.17 -19.15 1.27
C PRO A 192 20.79 -19.40 2.74
N SER A 193 21.76 -19.75 3.60
CA SER A 193 21.53 -19.93 5.03
C SER A 193 20.85 -18.70 5.64
N PRO A 194 20.01 -18.86 6.68
CA PRO A 194 19.34 -17.74 7.32
C PRO A 194 20.32 -16.68 7.83
N GLY A 195 20.14 -15.46 7.36
CA GLY A 195 20.81 -14.29 7.89
C GLY A 195 20.20 -13.80 9.21
N ASN A 196 20.70 -12.66 9.68
CA ASN A 196 20.24 -11.91 10.83
C ASN A 196 19.27 -10.76 10.46
N PHE A 197 18.78 -10.70 9.22
CA PHE A 197 17.83 -9.68 8.76
C PHE A 197 16.51 -10.31 8.34
N SER A 198 15.41 -9.92 8.99
CA SER A 198 14.09 -10.55 8.79
C SER A 198 12.96 -9.54 8.66
N TRP A 199 11.86 -9.97 8.06
CA TRP A 199 10.66 -9.17 7.82
C TRP A 199 9.40 -9.95 8.16
N GLY A 200 8.46 -9.27 8.81
CA GLY A 200 7.24 -9.90 9.31
C GLY A 200 6.41 -8.94 10.14
N ILE A 201 5.36 -9.48 10.74
CA ILE A 201 4.37 -8.69 11.47
C ILE A 201 4.51 -8.84 12.99
N THR A 202 4.24 -7.79 13.73
CA THR A 202 4.16 -7.84 15.20
C THR A 202 2.94 -8.64 15.65
N PHE A 203 2.98 -9.14 16.89
CA PHE A 203 1.92 -9.92 17.52
C PHE A 203 1.23 -9.13 18.64
N ASP A 204 0.95 -7.86 18.39
CA ASP A 204 0.26 -6.96 19.31
C ASP A 204 -1.19 -6.71 18.86
N SER A 205 -1.92 -5.89 19.60
CA SER A 205 -3.31 -5.53 19.33
C SER A 205 -3.45 -4.75 18.01
N ASN A 206 -2.46 -3.93 17.67
CA ASN A 206 -2.43 -3.06 16.50
C ASN A 206 -1.20 -3.37 15.63
N PRO A 207 -1.28 -4.45 14.82
CA PRO A 207 -0.12 -5.08 14.22
C PRO A 207 0.58 -4.21 13.19
N GLU A 208 1.90 -4.30 13.19
CA GLU A 208 2.79 -3.51 12.36
C GLU A 208 3.73 -4.39 11.58
N MET A 209 4.05 -3.95 10.36
CA MET A 209 5.08 -4.60 9.56
C MET A 209 6.46 -4.06 9.96
N VAL A 210 7.38 -4.96 10.31
CA VAL A 210 8.68 -4.61 10.89
C VAL A 210 9.81 -5.36 10.20
N LEU A 211 10.92 -4.64 9.98
CA LEU A 211 12.21 -5.20 9.61
C LEU A 211 13.04 -5.33 10.88
N TRP A 212 13.55 -6.52 11.17
CA TRP A 212 14.43 -6.77 12.32
C TRP A 212 15.86 -7.04 11.86
N LYS A 213 16.82 -6.50 12.60
CA LYS A 213 18.23 -6.87 12.56
C LYS A 213 18.56 -7.57 13.89
N GLY A 214 18.53 -8.90 13.89
CA GLY A 214 18.48 -9.70 15.12
C GLY A 214 17.23 -9.41 15.93
N SER A 215 17.39 -9.05 17.19
CA SER A 215 16.28 -8.64 18.07
C SER A 215 15.89 -7.16 17.91
N PHE A 216 16.71 -6.35 17.25
CA PHE A 216 16.47 -4.92 17.12
C PHE A 216 15.47 -4.60 16.01
N LYS A 217 14.42 -3.82 16.32
CA LYS A 217 13.52 -3.24 15.30
C LYS A 217 14.33 -2.26 14.46
N TYR A 218 14.64 -2.61 13.22
CA TYR A 218 15.48 -1.79 12.32
C TYR A 218 14.65 -0.76 11.55
N HIS A 219 13.43 -1.12 11.16
CA HIS A 219 12.46 -0.23 10.53
C HIS A 219 11.03 -0.72 10.79
N ARG A 220 10.10 0.22 10.84
CA ARG A 220 8.67 -0.02 11.02
C ARG A 220 7.87 0.65 9.91
N SER A 221 6.94 -0.08 9.30
CA SER A 221 6.03 0.49 8.31
C SER A 221 4.87 1.27 8.92
N GLY A 222 4.63 1.13 10.22
CA GLY A 222 3.48 1.69 10.93
C GLY A 222 2.27 0.75 10.96
N PRO A 223 1.23 1.07 11.74
CA PRO A 223 -0.01 0.30 11.74
C PRO A 223 -0.74 0.41 10.40
N TRP A 224 -1.57 -0.60 10.12
CA TRP A 224 -2.44 -0.63 8.96
C TRP A 224 -3.65 0.28 9.15
N ASN A 225 -3.97 1.07 8.12
CA ASN A 225 -5.03 2.08 8.17
C ASN A 225 -6.29 1.73 7.38
N GLY A 226 -6.46 0.48 6.98
CA GLY A 226 -7.55 0.03 6.10
C GLY A 226 -7.16 -0.04 4.63
N ILE A 227 -6.14 0.71 4.20
CA ILE A 227 -5.68 0.78 2.79
C ILE A 227 -4.20 0.43 2.65
N ARG A 228 -3.36 0.91 3.57
CA ARG A 228 -1.90 0.77 3.58
C ARG A 228 -1.36 0.87 5.00
N PHE A 229 -0.07 0.58 5.19
CA PHE A 229 0.61 0.91 6.44
C PHE A 229 0.88 2.42 6.51
N SER A 230 0.79 3.05 7.69
CA SER A 230 0.83 4.52 7.84
C SER A 230 2.14 5.18 7.41
N GLY A 231 3.26 4.45 7.46
CA GLY A 231 4.57 4.86 6.94
C GLY A 231 4.82 4.46 5.48
N ALA A 232 3.86 3.79 4.82
CA ALA A 232 3.99 3.43 3.42
C ALA A 232 3.88 4.67 2.52
N PHE A 233 4.91 4.90 1.72
CA PHE A 233 4.96 5.98 0.74
C PHE A 233 4.67 5.42 -0.64
N GLY A 234 3.86 6.14 -1.42
CA GLY A 234 3.44 5.73 -2.76
C GLY A 234 1.93 5.62 -2.86
N GLY A 235 1.35 6.56 -3.58
CA GLY A 235 -0.08 6.69 -3.83
C GLY A 235 -0.36 8.16 -4.10
N SER A 236 -0.18 8.59 -5.35
CA SER A 236 -0.74 9.84 -5.83
C SER A 236 -2.26 9.72 -5.69
N ASN A 237 -2.80 10.53 -4.78
CA ASN A 237 -4.21 10.62 -4.35
C ASN A 237 -4.56 9.85 -3.08
N ARG A 238 -5.27 10.57 -2.21
CA ARG A 238 -5.81 10.18 -0.90
C ARG A 238 -6.70 8.92 -0.90
N LEU A 239 -6.99 8.33 -2.06
CA LEU A 239 -8.07 7.34 -2.28
C LEU A 239 -7.74 6.24 -3.30
N SER A 240 -6.58 6.24 -3.98
CA SER A 240 -6.33 5.27 -5.06
C SER A 240 -5.63 4.00 -4.55
N THR A 241 -6.22 2.85 -4.86
CA THR A 241 -5.54 1.55 -4.84
C THR A 241 -4.30 1.62 -5.74
N HIS A 242 -3.21 0.98 -5.34
CA HIS A 242 -2.00 0.99 -6.16
C HIS A 242 -2.31 0.29 -7.51
N PRO A 243 -1.98 0.88 -8.68
CA PRO A 243 -2.42 0.38 -9.99
C PRO A 243 -1.95 -1.04 -10.33
N LEU A 244 -0.91 -1.52 -9.63
CA LEU A 244 -0.25 -2.80 -9.85
C LEU A 244 -0.45 -3.80 -8.71
N PHE A 245 -0.71 -3.32 -7.49
CA PHE A 245 -0.66 -4.14 -6.29
C PHE A 245 -1.92 -3.98 -5.47
N VAL A 246 -2.53 -5.10 -5.08
CA VAL A 246 -3.58 -5.13 -4.08
C VAL A 246 -2.96 -5.64 -2.79
N TYR A 247 -3.00 -4.79 -1.76
CA TYR A 247 -2.50 -5.11 -0.44
C TYR A 247 -3.65 -5.53 0.47
N LYS A 248 -3.43 -6.55 1.29
CA LYS A 248 -4.43 -7.06 2.24
C LYS A 248 -3.77 -7.27 3.59
N LEU A 249 -4.40 -6.75 4.64
CA LEU A 249 -4.12 -7.16 6.01
C LEU A 249 -5.37 -7.82 6.60
N ILE A 250 -5.22 -9.04 7.10
CA ILE A 250 -6.21 -9.69 7.96
C ILE A 250 -5.71 -9.63 9.40
N ASN A 251 -6.61 -9.28 10.31
CA ASN A 251 -6.39 -9.35 11.75
C ASN A 251 -7.70 -9.77 12.43
N ASN A 252 -7.86 -11.07 12.67
CA ASN A 252 -8.99 -11.68 13.35
C ASN A 252 -8.48 -12.65 14.44
N ASP A 253 -9.39 -13.43 15.03
CA ASP A 253 -9.08 -14.33 16.14
C ASP A 253 -8.28 -15.58 15.72
N ASP A 254 -8.29 -15.92 14.42
CA ASP A 254 -7.58 -17.08 13.89
C ASP A 254 -6.17 -16.72 13.39
N GLU A 255 -6.03 -15.63 12.64
CA GLU A 255 -4.79 -15.24 11.98
C GLU A 255 -4.61 -13.72 11.86
N VAL A 256 -3.35 -13.30 11.85
CA VAL A 256 -2.94 -11.93 11.53
C VAL A 256 -1.84 -11.98 10.48
N TYR A 257 -2.15 -11.56 9.27
CA TYR A 257 -1.19 -11.63 8.17
C TYR A 257 -1.37 -10.51 7.16
N TYR A 258 -0.25 -10.13 6.57
CA TYR A 258 -0.17 -9.33 5.36
C TYR A 258 -0.03 -10.24 4.13
N SER A 259 -0.70 -9.86 3.05
CA SER A 259 -0.50 -10.47 1.74
C SER A 259 -0.60 -9.40 0.66
N TYR A 260 -0.03 -9.68 -0.50
CA TYR A 260 -0.23 -8.86 -1.69
C TYR A 260 -0.56 -9.72 -2.89
N SER A 261 -1.36 -9.19 -3.80
CA SER A 261 -1.60 -9.76 -5.12
C SER A 261 -1.38 -8.70 -6.19
N LEU A 262 -1.37 -9.13 -7.45
CA LEU A 262 -1.17 -8.28 -8.61
C LEU A 262 -2.51 -8.02 -9.30
N THR A 263 -2.74 -6.77 -9.72
CA THR A 263 -3.93 -6.42 -10.51
C THR A 263 -3.85 -7.03 -11.91
N ASN A 264 -2.67 -7.02 -12.52
CA ASN A 264 -2.38 -7.68 -13.80
C ASN A 264 -1.53 -8.93 -13.57
N LYS A 265 -2.08 -10.10 -13.92
CA LYS A 265 -1.41 -11.41 -13.75
C LYS A 265 -0.20 -11.61 -14.67
N SER A 266 -0.06 -10.83 -15.74
CA SER A 266 1.09 -10.91 -16.64
C SER A 266 2.35 -10.23 -16.07
N VAL A 267 2.18 -9.38 -15.06
CA VAL A 267 3.31 -8.77 -14.35
C VAL A 267 3.90 -9.79 -13.40
N ILE A 268 5.23 -9.89 -13.33
CA ILE A 268 5.92 -10.70 -12.32
C ILE A 268 6.57 -9.75 -11.33
N SER A 269 6.23 -9.89 -10.04
CA SER A 269 6.84 -9.11 -8.96
C SER A 269 7.06 -9.94 -7.72
N ILE A 270 8.25 -9.77 -7.14
CA ILE A 270 8.69 -10.43 -5.91
C ILE A 270 9.14 -9.40 -4.90
N VAL A 271 9.05 -9.73 -3.61
CA VAL A 271 9.69 -8.97 -2.53
C VAL A 271 10.80 -9.82 -1.93
N VAL A 272 12.04 -9.34 -2.01
CA VAL A 272 13.24 -10.06 -1.57
C VAL A 272 13.90 -9.30 -0.42
N MET A 273 14.39 -10.06 0.56
CA MET A 273 15.15 -9.56 1.70
C MET A 273 16.65 -9.63 1.43
N ASN A 274 17.31 -8.49 1.43
CA ASN A 274 18.75 -8.39 1.20
C ASN A 274 19.48 -8.01 2.49
N GLN A 275 20.24 -8.93 3.05
CA GLN A 275 21.02 -8.70 4.25
C GLN A 275 22.21 -7.76 4.01
N THR A 276 22.97 -7.97 2.94
CA THR A 276 24.17 -7.17 2.62
C THR A 276 23.84 -5.68 2.52
N LEU A 277 22.68 -5.36 1.93
CA LEU A 277 22.20 -3.99 1.79
C LEU A 277 21.30 -3.52 2.95
N LEU A 278 20.94 -4.41 3.88
CA LEU A 278 19.94 -4.21 4.94
C LEU A 278 18.63 -3.60 4.39
N ARG A 279 18.15 -4.15 3.27
CA ARG A 279 16.98 -3.65 2.55
C ARG A 279 16.01 -4.76 2.17
N ARG A 280 14.74 -4.49 2.37
CA ARG A 280 13.65 -5.18 1.67
C ARG A 280 13.46 -4.52 0.31
N GLN A 281 13.48 -5.30 -0.76
CA GLN A 281 13.37 -4.82 -2.13
C GLN A 281 12.18 -5.46 -2.82
N ARG A 282 11.32 -4.66 -3.44
CA ARG A 282 10.31 -5.13 -4.38
C ARG A 282 10.86 -4.98 -5.78
N ASN A 283 10.96 -6.09 -6.50
CA ASN A 283 11.43 -6.11 -7.87
C ASN A 283 10.28 -6.45 -8.82
N ILE A 284 10.33 -5.91 -10.03
CA ILE A 284 9.41 -6.22 -11.12
C ILE A 284 10.26 -6.74 -12.29
N TRP A 285 9.86 -7.85 -12.88
CA TRP A 285 10.51 -8.39 -14.07
C TRP A 285 10.15 -7.55 -15.29
N ILE A 286 11.14 -7.14 -16.07
CA ILE A 286 10.97 -6.41 -17.34
C ILE A 286 11.35 -7.38 -18.47
N PRO A 287 10.36 -8.00 -19.15
CA PRO A 287 10.62 -8.99 -20.20
C PRO A 287 11.47 -8.45 -21.35
N GLU A 288 11.24 -7.19 -21.75
CA GLU A 288 11.91 -6.54 -22.88
C GLU A 288 13.43 -6.45 -22.68
N ASN A 289 13.86 -6.26 -21.43
CA ASN A 289 15.27 -6.12 -21.08
C ASN A 289 15.85 -7.41 -20.47
N GLY A 290 15.02 -8.42 -20.20
CA GLY A 290 15.43 -9.62 -19.47
C GLY A 290 16.04 -9.32 -18.09
N THR A 291 15.51 -8.33 -17.36
CA THR A 291 16.09 -7.90 -16.07
C THR A 291 15.05 -7.63 -14.99
N TRP A 292 15.46 -7.81 -13.73
CA TRP A 292 14.70 -7.37 -12.56
C TRP A 292 14.94 -5.87 -12.32
N ARG A 293 13.87 -5.08 -12.33
CA ARG A 293 13.90 -3.66 -11.97
C ARG A 293 13.48 -3.46 -10.53
N LEU A 294 14.30 -2.74 -9.76
CA LEU A 294 13.94 -2.29 -8.41
C LEU A 294 12.78 -1.30 -8.49
N PHE A 295 11.64 -1.66 -7.92
CA PHE A 295 10.44 -0.82 -7.89
C PHE A 295 10.33 -0.04 -6.57
N GLN A 296 10.61 -0.69 -5.45
CA GLN A 296 10.49 -0.08 -4.12
C GLN A 296 11.50 -0.72 -3.17
N THR A 297 12.07 0.07 -2.26
CA THR A 297 12.91 -0.42 -1.17
C THR A 297 12.38 0.02 0.20
N ALA A 298 12.75 -0.66 1.27
CA ALA A 298 12.57 -0.22 2.65
C ALA A 298 13.76 -0.73 3.50
N PRO A 299 14.38 0.09 4.37
CA PRO A 299 14.21 1.55 4.48
C PRO A 299 14.59 2.29 3.19
N ARG A 300 14.04 3.49 2.95
CA ARG A 300 14.39 4.31 1.77
C ARG A 300 15.39 5.40 2.10
N ASP A 301 15.25 5.98 3.27
CA ASP A 301 16.01 7.12 3.77
C ASP A 301 16.28 6.93 5.28
N ILE A 302 17.03 7.87 5.87
CA ILE A 302 17.39 7.83 7.30
C ILE A 302 16.18 7.92 8.24
N CYS A 303 15.10 8.56 7.82
CA CYS A 303 13.89 8.70 8.62
C CYS A 303 13.03 7.42 8.66
N ASP A 304 13.29 6.47 7.77
CA ASP A 304 12.67 5.15 7.79
C ASP A 304 13.34 4.21 8.82
N THR A 305 14.57 4.51 9.27
CA THR A 305 15.19 3.78 10.40
C THR A 305 14.33 3.91 11.65
N TYR A 306 14.33 2.91 12.52
CA TYR A 306 13.48 2.93 13.72
C TYR A 306 13.92 4.01 14.72
N ASN A 307 13.01 4.93 15.00
CA ASN A 307 13.09 5.97 16.03
C ASN A 307 14.36 6.84 16.04
N PRO A 308 14.74 7.48 14.93
CA PRO A 308 15.97 8.29 14.86
C PRO A 308 15.88 9.59 15.68
N CYS A 309 14.67 10.07 15.98
CA CYS A 309 14.44 11.39 16.58
C CYS A 309 13.97 11.38 18.04
N GLY A 310 13.71 10.22 18.62
CA GLY A 310 13.20 10.13 20.00
C GLY A 310 11.72 10.53 20.14
N SER A 311 11.27 10.74 21.38
CA SER A 311 9.86 10.96 21.68
C SER A 311 9.35 12.34 21.26
N TYR A 312 8.13 12.41 20.74
CA TYR A 312 7.43 13.64 20.32
C TYR A 312 8.19 14.50 19.27
N ALA A 313 9.17 13.90 18.58
CA ALA A 313 9.89 14.51 17.47
C ALA A 313 9.57 13.76 16.18
N ASN A 314 9.39 14.49 15.08
CA ASN A 314 9.22 13.92 13.74
C ASN A 314 10.52 14.01 12.94
N CYS A 315 10.77 12.98 12.13
CA CYS A 315 11.88 12.98 11.18
C CYS A 315 11.47 13.53 9.81
N MET A 316 12.27 14.46 9.28
CA MET A 316 12.14 15.05 7.94
C MET A 316 13.49 15.05 7.23
N VAL A 317 13.55 14.37 6.08
CA VAL A 317 14.81 14.15 5.35
C VAL A 317 15.42 15.46 4.83
N ASP A 318 14.57 16.39 4.39
CA ASP A 318 14.98 17.63 3.73
C ASP A 318 15.18 18.80 4.70
N SER A 319 15.09 18.58 6.02
CA SER A 319 15.25 19.64 7.02
C SER A 319 16.61 19.59 7.71
N SER A 320 17.06 20.77 8.18
CA SER A 320 18.22 20.91 9.04
C SER A 320 17.80 21.68 10.30
N PRO A 321 17.74 21.04 11.49
CA PRO A 321 18.03 19.62 11.76
C PRO A 321 16.99 18.65 11.16
N VAL A 322 17.38 17.38 10.98
CA VAL A 322 16.52 16.30 10.44
C VAL A 322 15.36 15.98 11.40
N CYS A 323 15.62 16.08 12.69
CA CYS A 323 14.62 15.88 13.74
C CYS A 323 14.04 17.24 14.16
N GLN A 324 12.72 17.32 14.24
CA GLN A 324 12.03 18.51 14.72
C GLN A 324 11.00 18.14 15.78
N CYS A 325 10.79 19.01 16.76
CA CYS A 325 9.70 18.80 17.71
C CYS A 325 8.36 19.05 17.04
N LEU A 326 7.37 18.24 17.40
CA LEU A 326 5.99 18.55 17.06
C LEU A 326 5.58 19.91 17.66
N GLU A 327 4.65 20.59 16.99
CA GLU A 327 4.11 21.86 17.50
C GLU A 327 3.54 21.70 18.92
N GLY A 328 3.94 22.60 19.83
CA GLY A 328 3.60 22.52 21.26
C GLY A 328 4.54 21.64 22.10
N PHE A 329 5.63 21.15 21.50
CA PHE A 329 6.73 20.49 22.16
C PHE A 329 8.03 21.27 21.96
N LYS A 330 8.96 21.12 22.92
CA LYS A 330 10.30 21.70 22.90
C LYS A 330 11.36 20.62 23.11
N PRO A 331 12.59 20.81 22.63
CA PRO A 331 13.66 19.83 22.79
C PRO A 331 13.94 19.55 24.27
N LYS A 332 14.28 18.29 24.62
CA LYS A 332 14.78 17.97 25.96
C LYS A 332 16.13 18.63 26.25
N SER A 333 16.95 18.74 25.21
CA SER A 333 18.26 19.38 25.20
C SER A 333 18.44 20.07 23.86
N LEU A 334 19.06 21.25 23.85
CA LEU A 334 19.35 22.00 22.61
C LEU A 334 20.45 21.31 21.77
N ASP A 335 21.32 20.53 22.42
CA ASP A 335 22.49 19.92 21.77
C ASP A 335 22.20 18.53 21.17
N THR A 336 21.09 17.89 21.56
CA THR A 336 20.79 16.50 21.20
C THR A 336 19.31 16.31 20.89
N MET A 337 18.89 16.75 19.70
CA MET A 337 17.51 16.64 19.24
C MET A 337 17.05 15.18 19.11
N GLU A 338 17.98 14.24 18.95
CA GLU A 338 17.74 12.78 18.88
C GLU A 338 17.22 12.20 20.21
N GLN A 339 17.39 12.91 21.34
CA GLN A 339 16.80 12.54 22.63
C GLN A 339 15.28 12.78 22.68
N GLY A 340 14.75 13.48 21.68
CA GLY A 340 13.35 13.85 21.55
C GLY A 340 12.97 15.13 22.30
N CYS A 341 11.68 15.29 22.45
CA CYS A 341 11.03 16.50 22.90
C CYS A 341 10.14 16.24 24.12
N VAL A 342 9.79 17.31 24.81
CA VAL A 342 8.84 17.35 25.93
C VAL A 342 7.81 18.41 25.66
N ARG A 343 6.65 18.33 26.33
CA ARG A 343 5.60 19.34 26.18
C ARG A 343 6.15 20.73 26.56
N SER A 344 5.83 21.73 25.76
CA SER A 344 6.26 23.12 26.02
C SER A 344 5.55 23.69 27.24
N GLU A 345 4.27 23.35 27.39
CA GLU A 345 3.41 23.76 28.50
C GLU A 345 3.01 22.57 29.38
N PRO A 346 2.86 22.78 30.70
CA PRO A 346 2.34 21.75 31.58
C PRO A 346 0.86 21.48 31.26
N TRP A 347 0.52 20.20 31.10
CA TRP A 347 -0.86 19.75 30.96
C TRP A 347 -1.33 19.09 32.26
N SER A 348 -2.63 19.03 32.48
CA SER A 348 -3.20 18.41 33.69
C SER A 348 -4.47 17.67 33.34
N CYS A 349 -4.49 16.36 33.58
CA CYS A 349 -5.63 15.50 33.21
C CYS A 349 -6.94 15.97 33.86
N LYS A 350 -8.01 16.03 33.06
CA LYS A 350 -9.37 16.44 33.45
C LYS A 350 -9.46 17.85 34.03
N VAL A 351 -8.49 18.71 33.72
CA VAL A 351 -8.54 20.14 34.07
C VAL A 351 -8.93 20.94 32.83
N GLU A 352 -10.02 21.69 32.94
CA GLU A 352 -10.51 22.55 31.86
C GLU A 352 -9.42 23.51 31.37
N GLY A 353 -9.26 23.61 30.04
CA GLY A 353 -8.24 24.43 29.41
C GLY A 353 -6.80 23.89 29.50
N ARG A 354 -6.54 22.82 30.26
CA ARG A 354 -5.23 22.14 30.35
C ARG A 354 -5.24 20.68 29.92
N ASP A 355 -6.37 20.23 29.38
CA ASP A 355 -6.55 18.87 28.86
C ASP A 355 -7.42 18.89 27.61
N GLY A 356 -6.77 18.74 26.46
CA GLY A 356 -7.41 18.66 25.16
C GLY A 356 -6.54 17.92 24.16
N PHE A 357 -6.89 18.07 22.89
CA PHE A 357 -6.27 17.31 21.81
C PHE A 357 -5.99 18.20 20.61
N ARG A 358 -4.74 18.18 20.16
CA ARG A 358 -4.36 18.84 18.91
C ARG A 358 -4.28 17.83 17.78
N LYS A 359 -4.79 18.23 16.62
CA LYS A 359 -4.80 17.43 15.41
C LYS A 359 -3.49 17.60 14.63
N PHE A 360 -2.79 16.49 14.40
CA PHE A 360 -1.61 16.41 13.54
C PHE A 360 -1.95 15.69 12.24
N VAL A 361 -1.39 16.19 11.13
CA VAL A 361 -1.63 15.67 9.78
C VAL A 361 -0.32 15.19 9.17
N GLY A 362 -0.38 14.21 8.27
CA GLY A 362 0.81 13.83 7.51
C GLY A 362 1.89 13.14 8.34
N LEU A 363 1.52 12.43 9.42
CA LEU A 363 2.47 11.64 10.22
C LEU A 363 2.28 10.14 9.97
N LYS A 364 3.40 9.42 9.87
CA LYS A 364 3.46 8.00 10.20
C LYS A 364 3.06 7.86 11.67
N PHE A 365 2.04 7.05 11.96
CA PHE A 365 1.54 6.87 13.34
C PHE A 365 2.63 6.27 14.23
N PRO A 366 2.69 6.60 15.53
CA PRO A 366 3.75 6.16 16.44
C PRO A 366 3.74 4.64 16.64
N ASP A 367 4.83 4.12 17.21
CA ASP A 367 4.96 2.70 17.59
C ASP A 367 3.74 2.24 18.41
N THR A 368 3.22 1.04 18.10
CA THR A 368 1.95 0.55 18.67
C THR A 368 2.13 -0.41 19.84
N THR A 369 3.36 -0.62 20.33
CA THR A 369 3.66 -1.54 21.45
C THR A 369 2.80 -1.24 22.68
N HIS A 370 2.55 0.04 22.96
CA HIS A 370 1.66 0.50 24.02
C HIS A 370 0.40 1.14 23.44
N SER A 371 -0.38 0.35 22.72
CA SER A 371 -1.64 0.81 22.13
C SER A 371 -2.82 -0.14 22.36
N TRP A 372 -4.01 0.41 22.23
CA TRP A 372 -5.27 -0.31 22.31
C TRP A 372 -6.16 0.06 21.13
N ILE A 373 -6.90 -0.92 20.62
CA ILE A 373 -7.79 -0.71 19.48
C ILE A 373 -9.21 -1.19 19.74
N ASN A 374 -10.18 -0.59 19.06
CA ASN A 374 -11.55 -1.09 18.95
C ASN A 374 -12.13 -0.75 17.59
N LYS A 375 -12.58 -1.77 16.85
CA LYS A 375 -13.04 -1.62 15.45
C LYS A 375 -14.42 -0.96 15.33
N SER A 376 -15.24 -1.02 16.38
CA SER A 376 -16.64 -0.58 16.34
C SER A 376 -16.82 0.88 16.78
N MET A 377 -15.87 1.44 17.52
CA MET A 377 -15.96 2.79 18.05
C MET A 377 -15.85 3.85 16.96
N THR A 378 -16.58 4.95 17.15
CA THR A 378 -16.42 6.20 16.37
C THR A 378 -15.21 7.01 16.87
N LEU A 379 -14.80 8.01 16.08
CA LEU A 379 -13.69 8.89 16.46
C LEU A 379 -14.03 9.73 17.70
N GLU A 380 -15.28 10.15 17.84
CA GLU A 380 -15.81 10.92 18.97
C GLU A 380 -15.83 10.08 20.25
N GLU A 381 -16.29 8.83 20.19
CA GLU A 381 -16.19 7.89 21.31
C GLU A 381 -14.72 7.63 21.67
N CYS A 382 -13.83 7.57 20.67
CA CYS A 382 -12.40 7.40 20.87
C CYS A 382 -11.79 8.59 21.62
N LYS A 383 -12.20 9.82 21.26
CA LYS A 383 -11.82 11.07 21.95
C LYS A 383 -12.25 11.02 23.42
N VAL A 384 -13.52 10.70 23.68
CA VAL A 384 -14.07 10.62 25.05
C VAL A 384 -13.31 9.57 25.87
N LYS A 385 -13.12 8.37 25.33
CA LYS A 385 -12.41 7.28 26.01
C LYS A 385 -10.96 7.62 26.33
N CYS A 386 -10.26 8.28 25.41
CA CYS A 386 -8.90 8.76 25.65
C CYS A 386 -8.88 9.87 26.72
N TRP A 387 -9.81 10.81 26.65
CA TRP A 387 -9.93 11.90 27.63
C TRP A 387 -10.22 11.37 29.05
N GLU A 388 -11.06 10.35 29.20
CA GLU A 388 -11.36 9.74 30.50
C GLU A 388 -10.15 9.04 31.14
N ASN A 389 -9.22 8.55 30.33
CA ASN A 389 -8.04 7.81 30.79
C ASN A 389 -6.80 8.70 30.80
N CYS A 390 -6.33 9.13 31.98
CA CYS A 390 -5.19 10.03 32.12
C CYS A 390 -3.85 9.50 31.57
N SER A 391 -3.72 8.20 31.32
CA SER A 391 -2.53 7.62 30.70
C SER A 391 -2.55 7.70 29.17
N CYS A 392 -3.70 8.03 28.57
CA CYS A 392 -3.81 8.21 27.13
C CYS A 392 -3.00 9.43 26.66
N THR A 393 -2.16 9.25 25.64
CA THR A 393 -1.34 10.32 25.07
C THR A 393 -1.73 10.70 23.65
N ALA A 394 -2.38 9.80 22.89
CA ALA A 394 -2.94 10.11 21.59
C ALA A 394 -4.05 9.15 21.19
N TYR A 395 -4.87 9.57 20.22
CA TYR A 395 -5.84 8.71 19.55
C TYR A 395 -5.96 9.00 18.05
N ALA A 396 -6.51 8.05 17.29
CA ALA A 396 -6.79 8.18 15.87
C ALA A 396 -7.85 7.18 15.41
N ASN A 397 -8.39 7.37 14.20
CA ASN A 397 -9.15 6.34 13.51
C ASN A 397 -8.26 5.12 13.21
N LEU A 398 -8.81 3.92 13.36
CA LEU A 398 -8.13 2.67 13.00
C LEU A 398 -8.16 2.44 11.47
N ASP A 399 -9.29 2.75 10.85
CA ASP A 399 -9.52 2.63 9.41
C ASP A 399 -9.87 4.01 8.84
N ILE A 400 -9.24 4.41 7.74
CA ILE A 400 -9.46 5.73 7.11
C ILE A 400 -10.42 5.68 5.91
N ARG A 401 -10.95 4.51 5.55
CA ARG A 401 -11.89 4.39 4.43
C ARG A 401 -13.23 5.07 4.75
N GLY A 402 -13.87 5.65 3.74
CA GLY A 402 -15.13 6.38 3.91
C GLY A 402 -14.96 7.59 4.83
N ALA A 403 -15.80 7.70 5.86
CA ALA A 403 -15.68 8.74 6.90
C ALA A 403 -14.59 8.44 7.95
N GLY A 404 -13.98 7.26 7.89
CA GLY A 404 -13.11 6.71 8.92
C GLY A 404 -13.89 5.99 10.02
N SER A 405 -13.31 4.94 10.58
CA SER A 405 -13.94 4.13 11.63
C SER A 405 -12.92 3.44 12.53
N GLY A 406 -13.40 2.97 13.67
CA GLY A 406 -12.59 2.33 14.69
C GLY A 406 -11.70 3.32 15.44
N CYS A 407 -11.16 2.86 16.55
CA CYS A 407 -10.38 3.65 17.49
C CYS A 407 -9.02 2.98 17.69
N SER A 408 -7.96 3.78 17.65
CA SER A 408 -6.62 3.42 18.10
C SER A 408 -6.17 4.44 19.14
N ILE A 409 -5.76 3.97 20.32
CA ILE A 409 -5.31 4.79 21.44
C ILE A 409 -3.88 4.41 21.79
N TRP A 410 -3.02 5.39 22.03
CA TRP A 410 -1.64 5.20 22.49
C TRP A 410 -1.47 5.64 23.94
N PHE A 411 -0.55 4.97 24.62
CA PHE A 411 -0.15 5.24 26.00
C PHE A 411 1.36 5.49 26.07
N GLY A 412 1.76 6.42 26.93
CA GLY A 412 3.17 6.80 27.09
C GLY A 412 3.72 7.68 25.96
N ASP A 413 5.05 7.70 25.84
CA ASP A 413 5.77 8.53 24.88
C ASP A 413 5.51 8.08 23.43
N LEU A 414 5.22 9.05 22.56
CA LEU A 414 5.00 8.79 21.13
C LEU A 414 6.35 8.81 20.41
N ILE A 415 6.75 7.68 19.83
CA ILE A 415 8.07 7.50 19.21
C ILE A 415 7.96 7.05 17.75
N ASP A 416 9.07 7.12 17.01
CA ASP A 416 9.19 6.68 15.62
C ASP A 416 8.20 7.37 14.66
N LEU A 417 8.04 8.68 14.86
CA LEU A 417 7.24 9.55 14.01
C LEU A 417 8.05 10.04 12.80
N LYS A 418 7.40 10.09 11.65
CA LYS A 418 7.97 10.59 10.40
C LYS A 418 6.93 11.38 9.64
N VAL A 419 7.33 12.44 8.94
CA VAL A 419 6.45 13.14 8.01
C VAL A 419 6.24 12.30 6.75
N VAL A 420 4.98 12.04 6.44
CA VAL A 420 4.51 11.35 5.25
C VAL A 420 3.56 12.29 4.53
N SER A 421 4.09 12.97 3.49
CA SER A 421 3.29 13.82 2.61
C SER A 421 2.08 13.06 2.07
N GLN A 422 0.90 13.67 2.12
CA GLN A 422 -0.35 13.08 1.64
C GLN A 422 -0.75 11.75 2.33
N SER A 423 -0.45 11.58 3.62
CA SER A 423 -0.86 10.36 4.35
C SER A 423 -2.38 10.14 4.35
N GLY A 424 -3.17 11.22 4.41
CA GLY A 424 -4.63 11.18 4.51
C GLY A 424 -5.13 10.80 5.90
N GLN A 425 -4.24 10.77 6.91
CA GLN A 425 -4.54 10.33 8.27
C GLN A 425 -4.33 11.45 9.29
N TYR A 426 -5.07 11.36 10.40
CA TYR A 426 -5.01 12.33 11.49
C TYR A 426 -4.67 11.63 12.80
N LEU A 427 -3.70 12.19 13.52
CA LEU A 427 -3.34 11.77 14.88
C LEU A 427 -3.69 12.91 15.83
N TYR A 428 -4.44 12.61 16.88
CA TYR A 428 -4.86 13.59 17.89
C TYR A 428 -4.01 13.38 19.14
N ILE A 429 -3.11 14.31 19.43
CA ILE A 429 -2.17 14.20 20.56
C ILE A 429 -2.69 15.01 21.73
N ARG A 430 -2.67 14.39 22.92
CA ARG A 430 -3.17 14.98 24.15
C ARG A 430 -2.20 16.00 24.74
N MET A 431 -2.70 17.20 25.01
CA MET A 431 -1.91 18.34 25.50
C MET A 431 -2.78 19.39 26.18
N ALA A 432 -2.14 20.41 26.76
CA ALA A 432 -2.87 21.62 27.17
C ALA A 432 -3.43 22.28 25.92
N ASP A 433 -4.76 22.33 25.83
CA ASP A 433 -5.46 22.97 24.73
C ASP A 433 -6.72 23.61 25.27
N SER A 434 -6.76 24.95 25.26
CA SER A 434 -7.96 25.71 25.57
C SER A 434 -8.92 25.57 24.39
N GLN A 435 -9.64 24.45 24.34
CA GLN A 435 -10.63 24.07 23.31
C GLN A 435 -10.78 25.11 22.18
N THR A 436 -10.01 24.96 21.11
CA THR A 436 -10.12 25.81 19.91
C THR A 436 -11.49 25.74 19.24
N ASP A 437 -12.32 24.75 19.58
CA ASP A 437 -13.70 24.61 19.10
C ASP A 437 -14.57 25.85 19.41
N ALA A 438 -14.24 26.63 20.45
CA ALA A 438 -14.92 27.89 20.75
C ALA A 438 -14.63 29.00 19.71
N LYS A 439 -13.44 29.02 19.09
CA LYS A 439 -13.07 30.03 18.08
C LYS A 439 -13.77 29.77 16.74
N ASP A 440 -13.96 28.50 16.37
CA ASP A 440 -14.74 28.12 15.18
C ASP A 440 -16.25 28.29 15.39
N ALA A 441 -16.75 28.06 16.61
CA ALA A 441 -18.13 28.38 16.96
C ALA A 441 -18.40 29.90 16.88
N HIS A 442 -17.46 30.75 17.32
CA HIS A 442 -17.55 32.20 17.18
C HIS A 442 -17.57 32.65 15.72
N LYS A 443 -16.69 32.12 14.86
CA LYS A 443 -16.69 32.40 13.41
C LYS A 443 -17.98 31.97 12.72
N LYS A 444 -18.54 30.80 13.08
CA LYS A 444 -19.85 30.36 12.57
C LYS A 444 -20.99 31.27 13.01
N LYS A 445 -20.96 31.76 14.26
CA LYS A 445 -21.98 32.68 14.80
C LYS A 445 -21.90 34.06 14.14
N GLU A 446 -20.70 34.55 13.82
CA GLU A 446 -20.49 35.78 13.05
C GLU A 446 -21.00 35.65 11.60
N LEU A 447 -20.71 34.53 10.92
CA LEU A 447 -21.22 34.29 9.56
C LEU A 447 -22.75 34.17 9.51
N LEU A 448 -23.37 33.58 10.53
CA LEU A 448 -24.83 33.44 10.61
C LEU A 448 -25.52 34.80 10.85
N LEU A 449 -24.90 35.69 11.63
CA LEU A 449 -25.39 37.06 11.86
C LEU A 449 -25.35 37.89 10.57
N ILE A 450 -24.30 37.78 9.75
CA ILE A 450 -24.20 38.47 8.46
C ILE A 450 -25.30 37.98 7.49
N GLY A 451 -25.63 36.69 7.50
CA GLY A 451 -26.71 36.12 6.68
C GLY A 451 -28.12 36.64 7.00
N THR A 452 -28.34 37.18 8.21
CA THR A 452 -29.65 37.72 8.62
C THR A 452 -29.84 39.21 8.32
N ILE A 453 -28.75 39.98 8.22
CA ILE A 453 -28.79 41.45 8.06
C ILE A 453 -28.79 41.86 6.57
N VAL A 454 -28.14 41.09 5.71
CA VAL A 454 -28.00 41.41 4.27
C VAL A 454 -29.34 41.35 3.50
N PRO A 455 -30.22 40.35 3.70
CA PRO A 455 -31.48 40.25 2.93
C PRO A 455 -32.43 41.46 3.07
N PRO A 456 -32.70 42.03 4.27
CA PRO A 456 -33.57 43.18 4.39
C PRO A 456 -32.96 44.45 3.79
N ILE A 457 -31.64 44.64 3.87
CA ILE A 457 -30.97 45.82 3.28
C ILE A 457 -31.07 45.79 1.75
N VAL A 458 -30.83 44.63 1.14
CA VAL A 458 -30.96 44.46 -0.32
C VAL A 458 -32.41 44.66 -0.76
N LEU A 459 -33.40 44.17 0.02
CA LEU A 459 -34.82 44.36 -0.29
C LEU A 459 -35.22 45.85 -0.24
N VAL A 460 -34.74 46.60 0.75
CA VAL A 460 -35.00 48.06 0.85
C VAL A 460 -34.39 48.82 -0.33
N ILE A 461 -33.17 48.47 -0.74
CA ILE A 461 -32.53 49.10 -1.91
C ILE A 461 -33.33 48.81 -3.19
N LEU A 462 -33.76 47.56 -3.39
CA LEU A 462 -34.59 47.18 -4.56
C LEU A 462 -35.95 47.90 -4.57
N LEU A 463 -36.59 48.06 -3.41
CA LEU A 463 -37.85 48.80 -3.29
C LEU A 463 -37.65 50.30 -3.54
N ALA A 464 -36.54 50.88 -3.09
CA ALA A 464 -36.18 52.28 -3.37
C ALA A 464 -35.92 52.52 -4.86
N ILE A 465 -35.19 51.60 -5.52
CA ILE A 465 -34.97 51.64 -6.97
C ILE A 465 -36.30 51.50 -7.71
N PHE A 466 -37.15 50.54 -7.33
CA PHE A 466 -38.47 50.36 -7.95
C PHE A 466 -39.38 51.58 -7.77
N TYR A 467 -39.38 52.19 -6.59
CA TYR A 467 -40.13 53.42 -6.33
C TYR A 467 -39.62 54.59 -7.17
N SER A 468 -38.30 54.77 -7.26
CA SER A 468 -37.68 55.82 -8.09
C SER A 468 -37.99 55.62 -9.58
N TYR A 469 -38.01 54.38 -10.07
CA TYR A 469 -38.39 54.04 -11.44
C TYR A 469 -39.86 54.34 -11.74
N LYS A 470 -40.77 54.00 -10.80
CA LYS A 470 -42.19 54.36 -10.93
C LYS A 470 -42.42 55.87 -10.87
N ARG A 471 -41.68 56.59 -10.04
CA ARG A 471 -41.78 58.05 -9.94
C ARG A 471 -41.27 58.74 -11.21
N LYS A 472 -40.24 58.19 -11.86
CA LYS A 472 -39.72 58.68 -13.14
C LYS A 472 -40.72 58.44 -14.29
N ARG A 473 -41.35 57.27 -14.37
CA ARG A 473 -42.42 57.00 -15.35
C ARG A 473 -43.65 57.89 -15.18
N LYS A 474 -44.00 58.26 -13.94
CA LYS A 474 -45.12 59.18 -13.66
C LYS A 474 -44.81 60.64 -14.00
N TYR A 475 -43.53 61.01 -14.13
CA TYR A 475 -43.08 62.33 -14.58
C TYR A 475 -42.90 62.43 -16.11
N GLU A 476 -42.71 61.31 -16.80
CA GLU A 476 -42.57 61.25 -18.28
C GLU A 476 -43.91 61.15 -19.03
N GLU A 477 -45.03 60.84 -18.35
CA GLU A 477 -46.37 60.81 -18.96
C GLU A 477 -47.08 62.19 -18.96
N GLU A 478 -46.56 63.22 -18.28
CA GLU A 478 -47.24 64.53 -18.12
C GLU A 478 -46.65 65.69 -18.96
N ASN A 479 -45.49 65.53 -19.62
CA ASN A 479 -44.81 66.63 -20.32
C ASN A 479 -44.50 66.37 -21.81
N VAL A 480 -45.38 65.66 -22.52
CA VAL A 480 -45.36 65.60 -24.00
C VAL A 480 -46.47 66.48 -24.58
N SER A 481 -46.32 67.79 -24.46
CA SER A 481 -46.88 68.73 -25.44
C SER A 481 -46.11 70.05 -25.42
N VAL A 482 -45.84 70.58 -26.62
CA VAL A 482 -45.29 71.92 -26.92
C VAL A 482 -43.75 72.05 -27.07
N VAL A 483 -43.27 71.59 -28.23
CA VAL A 483 -42.61 72.40 -29.30
C VAL A 483 -41.31 73.19 -29.02
N LYS A 484 -40.24 72.71 -29.68
CA LYS A 484 -39.19 73.39 -30.49
C LYS A 484 -38.57 74.73 -30.02
N LYS A 485 -37.24 74.78 -29.91
CA LYS A 485 -36.30 75.42 -30.88
C LYS A 485 -34.83 75.41 -30.41
N ASP A 486 -33.97 75.12 -31.39
CA ASP A 486 -32.66 75.69 -31.74
C ASP A 486 -31.53 75.95 -30.70
N GLU A 487 -30.39 75.34 -31.06
CA GLU A 487 -29.00 75.80 -31.01
C GLU A 487 -28.15 75.88 -29.71
N ALA A 488 -26.95 75.31 -29.89
CA ALA A 488 -25.62 75.65 -29.35
C ALA A 488 -25.19 75.10 -27.97
N GLY A 489 -24.18 74.23 -28.02
CA GLY A 489 -23.01 74.32 -27.13
C GLY A 489 -22.61 73.06 -26.36
N GLY A 490 -21.48 72.46 -26.75
CA GLY A 490 -20.52 71.88 -25.78
C GLY A 490 -20.50 70.36 -25.62
N GLN A 491 -19.39 69.77 -26.09
CA GLN A 491 -18.88 68.40 -25.89
C GLN A 491 -18.83 67.92 -24.43
N GLU A 492 -19.03 66.61 -24.21
CA GLU A 492 -17.96 65.72 -23.73
C GLU A 492 -18.27 64.23 -24.01
N HIS A 493 -17.27 63.53 -24.55
CA HIS A 493 -17.34 62.15 -25.02
C HIS A 493 -17.18 61.13 -23.89
N SER A 494 -18.09 60.15 -23.80
CA SER A 494 -17.76 58.79 -23.40
C SER A 494 -18.33 57.81 -24.42
N MET A 495 -17.46 57.18 -25.21
CA MET A 495 -17.82 56.12 -26.15
C MET A 495 -18.28 54.88 -25.37
N GLU A 496 -19.59 54.69 -25.25
CA GLU A 496 -20.14 53.37 -24.90
C GLU A 496 -20.11 52.49 -26.16
N LEU A 497 -19.35 51.40 -26.09
CA LEU A 497 -19.34 50.37 -27.14
C LEU A 497 -20.71 49.66 -27.15
N PRO A 498 -21.36 49.52 -28.32
CA PRO A 498 -22.61 48.79 -28.40
C PRO A 498 -22.38 47.31 -28.05
N LEU A 499 -23.16 46.80 -27.10
CA LEU A 499 -23.19 45.39 -26.73
C LEU A 499 -24.13 44.66 -27.70
N PHE A 500 -23.60 43.66 -28.40
CA PHE A 500 -24.38 42.79 -29.28
C PHE A 500 -24.64 41.45 -28.62
N ASP A 501 -25.84 40.91 -28.83
CA ASP A 501 -26.14 39.56 -28.37
C ASP A 501 -25.43 38.49 -29.22
N LEU A 502 -25.28 37.29 -28.64
CA LEU A 502 -24.57 36.19 -29.30
C LEU A 502 -25.27 35.76 -30.60
N ALA A 503 -26.60 35.86 -30.68
CA ALA A 503 -27.36 35.49 -31.87
C ALA A 503 -27.04 36.41 -33.06
N THR A 504 -26.92 37.71 -32.80
CA THR A 504 -26.51 38.71 -33.79
C THR A 504 -25.10 38.43 -34.26
N LEU A 505 -24.16 38.15 -33.36
CA LEU A 505 -22.77 37.83 -33.72
C LEU A 505 -22.65 36.53 -34.53
N VAL A 506 -23.40 35.49 -34.16
CA VAL A 506 -23.46 34.22 -34.90
C VAL A 506 -24.00 34.45 -36.31
N ASN A 507 -25.09 35.19 -36.47
CA ASN A 507 -25.65 35.45 -37.78
C ASN A 507 -24.69 36.28 -38.65
N ALA A 508 -24.12 37.34 -38.08
CA ALA A 508 -23.29 38.30 -38.80
C ALA A 508 -21.92 37.73 -39.21
N THR A 509 -21.41 36.73 -38.46
CA THR A 509 -20.17 36.02 -38.81
C THR A 509 -20.40 34.72 -39.60
N ASN A 510 -21.65 34.44 -39.98
CA ASN A 510 -22.08 33.16 -40.57
C ASN A 510 -21.59 31.96 -39.74
N ASN A 511 -22.00 31.95 -38.47
CA ASN A 511 -21.63 30.99 -37.44
C ASN A 511 -20.11 30.83 -37.25
N PHE A 512 -19.39 31.95 -37.22
CA PHE A 512 -17.92 31.98 -37.07
C PHE A 512 -17.20 31.11 -38.12
N SER A 513 -17.66 31.17 -39.38
CA SER A 513 -17.06 30.44 -40.50
C SER A 513 -15.58 30.82 -40.68
N THR A 514 -14.75 29.83 -41.03
CA THR A 514 -13.33 30.04 -41.35
C THR A 514 -13.12 30.99 -42.52
N ASP A 515 -14.07 31.06 -43.45
CA ASP A 515 -13.99 31.94 -44.62
C ASP A 515 -14.10 33.42 -44.22
N ASN A 516 -14.72 33.68 -43.06
CA ASN A 516 -14.83 35.01 -42.47
C ASN A 516 -13.73 35.28 -41.44
N LYS A 517 -12.78 34.37 -41.21
CA LYS A 517 -11.71 34.57 -40.23
C LYS A 517 -10.62 35.46 -40.80
N LEU A 518 -10.37 36.59 -40.14
CA LEU A 518 -9.32 37.54 -40.52
C LEU A 518 -7.95 37.18 -39.94
N GLY A 519 -7.91 36.47 -38.81
CA GLY A 519 -6.67 36.05 -38.16
C GLY A 519 -6.87 35.49 -36.76
N GLN A 520 -5.80 35.05 -36.10
CA GLN A 520 -5.82 34.62 -34.70
C GLN A 520 -4.51 34.97 -33.99
N GLY A 521 -4.62 35.61 -32.83
CA GLY A 521 -3.49 35.96 -31.96
C GLY A 521 -3.69 35.47 -30.53
N GLY A 522 -2.85 35.95 -29.60
CA GLY A 522 -2.87 35.56 -28.18
C GLY A 522 -4.17 35.88 -27.42
N PHE A 523 -5.04 36.71 -27.99
CA PHE A 523 -6.35 37.06 -27.43
C PHE A 523 -7.54 36.40 -28.14
N GLY A 524 -7.28 35.48 -29.09
CA GLY A 524 -8.32 34.71 -29.78
C GLY A 524 -8.44 35.00 -31.29
N PRO A 525 -9.34 34.30 -31.98
CA PRO A 525 -9.64 34.50 -33.39
C PRO A 525 -10.48 35.75 -33.65
N VAL A 526 -10.23 36.43 -34.77
CA VAL A 526 -10.96 37.62 -35.22
C VAL A 526 -11.71 37.28 -36.51
N TYR A 527 -12.99 37.65 -36.58
CA TYR A 527 -13.87 37.38 -37.72
C TYR A 527 -14.36 38.68 -38.34
N LYS A 528 -14.49 38.68 -39.67
CA LYS A 528 -15.19 39.69 -40.45
C LYS A 528 -16.69 39.45 -40.32
N VAL A 529 -17.44 40.53 -40.19
CA VAL A 529 -18.91 40.53 -40.23
C VAL A 529 -19.34 40.81 -41.67
N ASN A 530 -20.30 40.03 -42.19
CA ASN A 530 -20.87 40.19 -43.53
C ASN A 530 -22.04 41.19 -43.55
#